data_AF-A0ABC9SUU8-F1
#
_entry.id   AF-A0ABC9SUU8-F1
#
_cell.length_a   1.000
_cell.length_b   1.000
_cell.length_c   1.000
_cell.angle_alpha   90.00
_cell.angle_beta   90.00
_cell.angle_gamma   90.00
#
_symmetry.space_group_name_H-M   'P 1'
#
loop_
_entity.id
_entity.type
_entity.pdbx_description
1 polymer ?
#
loop_
_entity_poly.entity_id
_entity_poly.type
_entity_poly.pdbx_seq_one_letter_code
_entity_poly.pdbx_strand_id
1 'polypeptide(L)'
;MGLRDRFSNFLFKQAEKRGLFEDIFNNTVRYGGRYAGDDNILESSDVYELLQDISNQMMLAEIVVEDKDGKEIKNDSVLKVLKNPNNYLKQSEFIKLMTNTYLLQGEVFPGLLARSCHI
;
A
#
# COMPACT_ATOMS: atom_id res chain seq x y z
N MET A 1 4.42 -34.76 -4.01
CA MET A 1 5.59 -33.93 -3.67
C MET A 1 6.11 -33.33 -4.95
N GLY A 2 5.51 -32.21 -5.34
CA GLY A 2 5.45 -31.74 -6.72
C GLY A 2 6.54 -30.73 -7.07
N LEU A 3 6.71 -30.47 -8.36
CA LEU A 3 7.60 -29.43 -8.90
C LEU A 3 7.36 -28.05 -8.26
N ARG A 4 6.12 -27.77 -7.81
CA ARG A 4 5.73 -26.58 -7.06
C ARG A 4 6.43 -26.45 -5.71
N ASP A 5 6.56 -27.55 -4.96
CA ASP A 5 7.25 -27.54 -3.65
C ASP A 5 8.74 -27.22 -3.82
N ARG A 6 9.34 -27.66 -4.93
CA ARG A 6 10.75 -27.39 -5.25
C ARG A 6 10.96 -25.93 -5.67
N PHE A 7 10.04 -25.35 -6.42
CA PHE A 7 10.10 -23.95 -6.86
C PHE A 7 9.87 -22.98 -5.69
N SER A 8 8.90 -23.28 -4.83
CA SER A 8 8.61 -22.50 -3.62
C SER A 8 9.80 -22.53 -2.66
N ASN A 9 10.39 -23.71 -2.40
CA ASN A 9 11.58 -23.83 -1.58
C ASN A 9 12.82 -23.14 -2.20
N PHE A 10 12.92 -23.09 -3.53
CA PHE A 10 13.99 -22.39 -4.21
C PHE A 10 13.87 -20.86 -4.05
N LEU A 11 12.67 -20.31 -4.27
CA LEU A 11 12.40 -18.89 -4.05
C LEU A 11 12.57 -18.49 -2.59
N PHE A 12 12.10 -19.34 -1.67
CA PHE A 12 12.26 -19.13 -0.23
C PHE A 12 13.73 -19.09 0.18
N LYS A 13 14.54 -20.06 -0.27
CA LYS A 13 16.00 -20.05 -0.04
C LYS A 13 16.70 -18.86 -0.69
N GLN A 14 16.23 -18.40 -1.85
CA GLN A 14 16.80 -17.25 -2.53
C GLN A 14 16.48 -15.93 -1.82
N ALA A 15 15.28 -15.82 -1.24
CA ALA A 15 14.88 -14.68 -0.41
C ALA A 15 15.62 -14.65 0.94
N GLU A 16 15.76 -15.81 1.59
CA GLU A 16 16.52 -15.99 2.84
C GLU A 16 18.01 -15.64 2.64
N LYS A 17 18.63 -16.15 1.56
CA LYS A 17 20.04 -15.87 1.23
C LYS A 17 20.32 -14.41 0.86
N ARG A 18 19.28 -13.63 0.55
CA ARG A 18 19.37 -12.20 0.27
C ARG A 18 19.09 -11.32 1.50
N GLY A 19 18.79 -11.90 2.66
CA GLY A 19 18.51 -11.14 3.89
C GLY A 19 17.17 -10.39 3.86
N LEU A 20 16.33 -10.61 2.84
CA LEU A 20 15.07 -9.87 2.66
C LEU A 20 14.10 -10.07 3.82
N PHE A 21 14.10 -11.24 4.46
CA PHE A 21 13.29 -11.48 5.65
C PHE A 21 13.74 -10.61 6.83
N GLU A 22 15.05 -10.52 7.10
CA GLU A 22 15.58 -9.66 8.18
C GLU A 22 15.39 -8.17 7.88
N ASP A 23 15.44 -7.79 6.61
CA ASP A 23 15.24 -6.42 6.12
C ASP A 23 13.76 -5.97 6.21
N ILE A 24 12.80 -6.86 5.90
CA ILE A 24 11.36 -6.62 6.06
C ILE A 24 10.99 -6.47 7.54
N PHE A 25 11.58 -7.28 8.44
CA PHE A 25 11.31 -7.18 9.88
C PHE A 25 11.94 -5.95 10.55
N ASN A 26 12.96 -5.34 9.94
CA ASN A 26 13.67 -4.18 10.49
C ASN A 26 13.42 -2.87 9.73
N ASN A 27 12.40 -2.81 8.87
CA ASN A 27 12.05 -1.61 8.09
C ASN A 27 13.24 -1.00 7.30
N THR A 28 14.21 -1.83 6.92
CA THR A 28 15.45 -1.39 6.29
C THR A 28 15.83 -2.36 5.18
N VAL A 29 15.96 -1.88 3.94
CA VAL A 29 16.39 -2.72 2.82
C VAL A 29 17.85 -2.40 2.48
N ARG A 30 18.72 -3.40 2.48
CA ARG A 30 20.13 -3.24 2.14
C ARG A 30 20.31 -3.16 0.62
N TYR A 31 20.56 -1.95 0.11
CA TYR A 31 20.97 -1.72 -1.28
C TYR A 31 22.39 -1.13 -1.32
N GLY A 32 23.33 -1.84 -1.95
CA GLY A 32 24.66 -1.29 -2.30
C GLY A 32 25.54 -0.80 -1.14
N GLY A 33 25.36 -1.32 0.08
CA GLY A 33 26.18 -0.95 1.24
C GLY A 33 25.72 0.29 2.01
N ARG A 34 24.49 0.79 1.76
CA ARG A 34 23.83 1.81 2.58
C ARG A 34 22.55 1.24 3.21
N TYR A 35 22.27 1.64 4.45
CA TYR A 35 20.99 1.35 5.10
C TYR A 35 19.94 2.30 4.51
N ALA A 36 19.04 1.79 3.67
CA ALA A 36 17.86 2.55 3.25
C ALA A 36 16.74 2.29 4.27
N GLY A 37 16.53 3.24 5.17
CA GLY A 37 15.34 3.31 6.03
C GLY A 37 14.34 4.35 5.50
N ASP A 38 13.20 4.49 6.20
CA ASP A 38 12.12 5.44 5.86
C ASP A 38 12.61 6.87 5.55
N ASP A 39 13.68 7.32 6.21
CA ASP A 39 14.19 8.69 6.09
C ASP A 39 14.89 8.98 4.74
N ASN A 40 15.42 7.97 4.06
CA ASN A 40 16.26 8.15 2.86
C ASN A 40 15.70 7.50 1.59
N ILE A 41 14.64 6.69 1.68
CA ILE A 41 14.11 5.97 0.52
C ILE A 41 13.54 6.90 -0.55
N LEU A 42 13.04 8.07 -0.13
CA LEU A 42 12.48 9.10 -1.01
C LEU A 42 13.56 10.04 -1.61
N GLU A 43 14.82 9.97 -1.17
CA GLU A 43 15.91 10.73 -1.80
C GLU A 43 16.26 10.16 -3.19
N SER A 44 15.90 8.91 -3.45
CA SER A 44 16.02 8.31 -4.77
C SER A 44 14.90 8.82 -5.68
N SER A 45 15.29 9.53 -6.74
CA SER A 45 14.37 10.01 -7.77
C SER A 45 13.50 8.89 -8.33
N ASP A 46 14.10 7.76 -8.65
CA ASP A 46 13.41 6.63 -9.30
C ASP A 46 12.34 6.04 -8.37
N VAL A 47 12.63 5.93 -7.09
CA VAL A 47 11.66 5.45 -6.09
C VAL A 47 10.51 6.44 -5.93
N TYR A 48 10.84 7.73 -5.84
CA TYR A 48 9.82 8.78 -5.74
C TYR A 48 8.90 8.82 -6.96
N GLU A 49 9.46 8.71 -8.17
CA GLU A 49 8.69 8.67 -9.42
C GLU A 49 7.76 7.44 -9.47
N LEU A 50 8.27 6.25 -9.14
CA LEU A 50 7.45 5.03 -9.13
C LEU A 50 6.32 5.09 -8.09
N LEU A 51 6.61 5.59 -6.89
CA LEU A 51 5.61 5.78 -5.84
C LEU A 51 4.55 6.80 -6.29
N GLN A 52 4.97 7.89 -6.93
CA GLN A 52 4.08 8.90 -7.46
C GLN A 52 3.19 8.33 -8.58
N ASP A 53 3.74 7.54 -9.50
CA ASP A 53 2.99 6.93 -10.60
C ASP A 53 1.93 5.95 -10.10
N ILE A 54 2.31 5.04 -9.18
CA ILE A 54 1.38 4.07 -8.60
C ILE A 54 0.26 4.81 -7.85
N SER A 55 0.62 5.77 -7.00
CA SER A 55 -0.37 6.48 -6.18
C SER A 55 -1.30 7.37 -7.02
N ASN A 56 -0.82 7.93 -8.13
CA ASN A 56 -1.66 8.62 -9.10
C ASN A 56 -2.63 7.67 -9.82
N GLN A 57 -2.22 6.45 -10.17
CA GLN A 57 -3.12 5.46 -10.75
C GLN A 57 -4.22 5.04 -9.76
N MET A 58 -3.83 4.77 -8.51
CA MET A 58 -4.79 4.42 -7.45
C MET A 58 -5.79 5.55 -7.19
N MET A 59 -5.32 6.80 -7.20
CA MET A 59 -6.17 8.00 -7.06
C MET A 59 -7.27 8.10 -8.12
N LEU A 60 -7.01 7.62 -9.34
CA LEU A 60 -7.96 7.65 -10.46
C LEU A 60 -8.93 6.47 -10.47
N ALA A 61 -8.72 5.46 -9.62
CA ALA A 61 -9.56 4.29 -9.55
C ALA A 61 -10.94 4.61 -8.96
N GLU A 62 -11.97 3.94 -9.48
CA GLU A 62 -13.31 4.03 -8.92
C GLU A 62 -13.47 3.02 -7.77
N ILE A 63 -13.96 3.50 -6.62
CA ILE A 63 -14.28 2.64 -5.49
C ILE A 63 -15.71 2.16 -5.64
N VAL A 64 -15.87 0.86 -5.75
CA VAL A 64 -17.17 0.19 -5.79
C VAL A 64 -17.43 -0.54 -4.46
N VAL A 65 -18.69 -0.56 -4.03
CA VAL A 65 -19.14 -1.39 -2.91
C VAL A 65 -19.98 -2.51 -3.49
N GLU A 66 -19.66 -3.75 -3.15
CA GLU A 66 -20.37 -4.94 -3.62
C GLU A 66 -21.06 -5.63 -2.44
N ASP A 67 -22.26 -6.15 -2.68
CA ASP A 67 -22.94 -7.07 -1.74
C ASP A 67 -22.32 -8.49 -1.83
N LYS A 68 -22.75 -9.40 -0.96
CA LYS A 68 -22.36 -10.81 -0.90
C LYS A 68 -22.53 -11.55 -2.23
N ASP A 69 -23.47 -11.10 -3.05
CA ASP A 69 -23.78 -11.68 -4.36
C ASP A 69 -22.97 -11.04 -5.51
N GLY A 70 -22.00 -10.16 -5.21
CA GLY A 70 -21.18 -9.45 -6.21
C GLY A 70 -21.92 -8.32 -6.94
N LYS A 71 -23.05 -7.86 -6.38
CA LYS A 71 -23.84 -6.78 -6.97
C LYS A 71 -23.39 -5.43 -6.42
N GLU A 72 -23.11 -4.49 -7.31
CA GLU A 72 -22.70 -3.13 -6.96
C GLU A 72 -23.83 -2.36 -6.24
N ILE A 73 -23.49 -1.77 -5.10
CA ILE A 73 -24.34 -0.88 -4.29
C ILE A 73 -23.92 0.56 -4.53
N LYS A 74 -24.63 1.25 -5.42
CA LYS A 74 -24.27 2.61 -5.87
C LYS A 74 -24.36 3.70 -4.79
N ASN A 75 -25.19 3.51 -3.77
CA ASN A 75 -25.56 4.55 -2.79
C ASN A 75 -25.24 4.16 -1.34
N ASP A 76 -24.20 3.36 -1.15
CA ASP A 76 -23.75 2.99 0.19
C ASP A 76 -23.28 4.22 1.00
N SER A 77 -23.47 4.18 2.33
CA SER A 77 -23.02 5.26 3.22
C SER A 77 -21.50 5.38 3.26
N VAL A 78 -20.77 4.28 3.09
CA VAL A 78 -19.31 4.24 3.03
C VAL A 78 -18.80 5.03 1.82
N LEU A 79 -19.46 4.92 0.67
CA LEU A 79 -19.10 5.69 -0.53
C LEU A 79 -19.23 7.21 -0.30
N LYS A 80 -20.19 7.64 0.52
CA LYS A 80 -20.34 9.06 0.88
C LYS A 80 -19.20 9.53 1.78
N VAL A 81 -18.80 8.71 2.74
CA VAL A 81 -17.64 9.00 3.61
C VAL A 81 -16.37 9.05 2.78
N LEU A 82 -16.11 8.07 1.92
CA LEU A 82 -14.89 8.03 1.10
C LEU A 82 -14.81 9.17 0.07
N LYS A 83 -15.95 9.68 -0.42
CA LYS A 83 -15.98 10.85 -1.33
C LYS A 83 -15.45 12.13 -0.65
N ASN A 84 -15.75 12.30 0.63
CA ASN A 84 -15.29 13.43 1.42
C ASN A 84 -14.88 12.95 2.82
N PRO A 85 -13.70 12.30 2.92
CA PRO A 85 -13.28 11.58 4.13
C PRO A 85 -13.16 12.51 5.31
N ASN A 86 -12.69 13.75 5.13
CA ASN A 86 -12.65 14.73 6.20
C ASN A 86 -12.76 16.15 5.61
N ASN A 87 -12.52 17.18 6.43
CA ASN A 87 -12.67 18.57 6.02
C ASN A 87 -11.52 19.09 5.15
N TYR A 88 -10.46 18.32 4.98
CA TYR A 88 -9.21 18.76 4.35
C TYR A 88 -8.70 17.86 3.22
N LEU A 89 -9.24 16.65 3.07
CA LEU A 89 -8.93 15.73 1.96
C LEU A 89 -10.19 15.40 1.16
N LYS A 90 -10.02 15.38 -0.17
CA LYS A 90 -10.92 14.73 -1.11
C LYS A 90 -10.59 13.23 -1.21
N GLN A 91 -11.52 12.46 -1.79
CA GLN A 91 -11.33 11.04 -2.06
C GLN A 91 -9.98 10.73 -2.71
N SER A 92 -9.64 11.47 -3.78
CA SER A 92 -8.40 11.31 -4.54
C SER A 92 -7.17 11.44 -3.64
N GLU A 93 -7.11 12.51 -2.85
CA GLU A 93 -5.99 12.81 -1.95
C GLU A 93 -5.89 11.77 -0.83
N PHE A 94 -7.02 11.30 -0.33
CA PHE A 94 -7.07 10.27 0.70
C PHE A 94 -6.61 8.91 0.20
N ILE A 95 -7.03 8.48 -0.99
CA ILE A 95 -6.54 7.24 -1.63
C ILE A 95 -5.04 7.35 -1.89
N LYS A 96 -4.58 8.48 -2.40
CA LYS A 96 -3.16 8.72 -2.64
C LYS A 96 -2.34 8.63 -1.35
N LEU A 97 -2.81 9.26 -0.26
CA LEU A 97 -2.18 9.18 1.05
C LEU A 97 -2.15 7.75 1.58
N MET A 98 -3.28 7.03 1.55
CA MET A 98 -3.32 5.62 1.98
C MET A 98 -2.34 4.75 1.19
N THR A 99 -2.29 4.94 -0.13
CA THR A 99 -1.40 4.18 -1.01
C THR A 99 0.05 4.47 -0.67
N ASN A 100 0.42 5.74 -0.50
CA ASN A 100 1.79 6.12 -0.14
C ASN A 100 2.20 5.58 1.23
N THR A 101 1.34 5.72 2.24
CA THR A 101 1.57 5.17 3.57
C THR A 101 1.76 3.65 3.50
N TYR A 102 0.89 2.95 2.77
CA TYR A 102 1.00 1.51 2.60
C TYR A 102 2.28 1.08 1.88
N LEU A 103 2.68 1.78 0.82
CA LEU A 103 3.89 1.44 0.05
C LEU A 103 5.18 1.69 0.85
N LEU A 104 5.17 2.69 1.74
CA LEU A 104 6.34 3.02 2.56
C LEU A 104 6.40 2.15 3.83
N GLN A 105 5.27 1.98 4.52
CA GLN A 105 5.22 1.39 5.86
C GLN A 105 4.73 -0.06 5.86
N GLY A 106 4.23 -0.57 4.74
CA GLY A 106 3.69 -1.92 4.60
C GLY A 106 2.27 -2.12 5.13
N GLU A 107 1.72 -1.16 5.87
CA GLU A 107 0.37 -1.21 6.42
C GLU A 107 -0.28 0.17 6.51
N VAL A 108 -1.61 0.22 6.50
CA VAL A 108 -2.40 1.45 6.68
C VAL A 108 -3.76 1.12 7.30
N PHE A 109 -4.18 1.89 8.31
CA PHE A 109 -5.41 1.63 9.05
C PHE A 109 -6.31 2.87 9.07
N PRO A 110 -7.20 3.03 8.08
CA PRO A 110 -8.14 4.14 8.11
C PRO A 110 -9.15 4.00 9.26
N GLY A 111 -9.21 5.01 10.13
CA GLY A 111 -10.12 5.10 11.26
C GLY A 111 -11.34 5.96 10.97
N LEU A 112 -12.53 5.45 11.27
CA LEU A 112 -13.79 6.18 11.15
C LEU A 112 -14.19 6.80 12.49
N LEU A 113 -14.15 8.13 12.57
CA LEU A 113 -14.55 8.91 13.74
C LEU A 113 -15.82 9.71 13.42
N ALA A 114 -16.94 9.31 14.03
CA ALA A 114 -18.28 9.83 13.78
C ALA A 114 -18.73 9.74 12.32
N ARG A 115 -18.24 10.63 11.45
CA ARG A 115 -18.49 10.67 10.00
C ARG A 115 -17.26 11.06 9.17
N SER A 116 -16.10 11.18 9.82
CA SER A 116 -14.84 11.52 9.16
C SER A 116 -13.89 10.33 9.21
N CYS A 117 -13.21 10.08 8.09
CA CYS A 117 -12.17 9.09 7.93
C CYS A 117 -10.79 9.76 8.00
N HIS A 118 -9.91 9.18 8.80
CA HIS A 118 -8.53 9.60 9.02
C HIS A 118 -7.61 8.38 8.88
N ILE A 119 -6.33 8.60 8.62
CA ILE A 119 -5.28 7.59 8.67
C ILE A 119 -4.44 7.90 9.90
#